data_AF-A0A953C9B8-F1
#
_entry.id   AF-A0A953C9B8-F1
#
_cell.length_a   1.000
_cell.length_b   1.000
_cell.length_c   1.000
_cell.angle_alpha   90.00
_cell.angle_beta   90.00
_cell.angle_gamma   90.00
#
_symmetry.space_group_name_H-M   'P 1'
#
loop_
_entity.id
_entity.type
_entity.pdbx_description
1 polymer ?
#
loop_
_entity_poly.entity_id
_entity_poly.type
_entity_poly.pdbx_seq_one_letter_code
_entity_poly.pdbx_strand_id
1 'polypeptide(L)'
;MRTLGLLVAYASLIAMALSWITALFFYMRTFSAVTPEQSYLRGQLVFNWLFANGKLTGEAREHARRVNIAMAVFFVCLIISGAAFIVAVAPR
;
A
#
# COMPACT_ATOMS: atom_id res chain seq x y z
N MET A 1 -20.28 9.24 -20.23
CA MET A 1 -19.01 9.30 -19.48
C MET A 1 -19.20 9.38 -17.97
N ARG A 2 -20.11 10.22 -17.44
CA ARG A 2 -20.37 10.37 -16.00
C ARG A 2 -20.58 9.07 -15.21
N THR A 3 -21.50 8.20 -15.64
CA THR A 3 -21.78 6.92 -14.94
C THR A 3 -20.57 5.98 -14.92
N LEU A 4 -19.86 5.86 -16.05
CA LEU A 4 -18.67 5.02 -16.15
C LEU A 4 -17.53 5.56 -15.27
N GLY A 5 -17.32 6.87 -15.23
CA GLY A 5 -16.34 7.51 -14.35
C GLY A 5 -16.62 7.26 -12.87
N LEU A 6 -17.89 7.33 -12.44
CA LEU A 6 -18.26 7.00 -11.06
C LEU A 6 -18.02 5.52 -10.72
N LEU A 7 -18.36 4.58 -11.62
CA LEU A 7 -18.11 3.15 -11.39
C LEU A 7 -16.61 2.85 -11.24
N VAL A 8 -15.78 3.44 -12.10
CA VAL A 8 -14.31 3.28 -12.03
C VAL A 8 -13.76 3.90 -10.74
N ALA A 9 -14.27 5.07 -10.33
CA ALA A 9 -13.87 5.71 -9.07
C ALA A 9 -14.20 4.81 -7.86
N TYR A 10 -15.43 4.29 -7.76
CA TYR A 10 -15.80 3.41 -6.65
C TYR A 10 -15.02 2.08 -6.64
N ALA A 11 -14.84 1.46 -7.81
CA ALA A 11 -14.04 0.23 -7.90
C ALA A 11 -12.59 0.47 -7.45
N SER A 12 -12.01 1.60 -7.84
CA SER A 12 -10.65 1.99 -7.44
C SER A 12 -10.56 2.29 -5.95
N LEU A 13 -11.58 2.92 -5.35
CA LEU A 13 -11.64 3.14 -3.90
C LEU A 13 -11.72 1.83 -3.11
N ILE A 14 -12.48 0.84 -3.59
CA ILE A 14 -12.55 -0.49 -2.97
C ILE A 14 -11.18 -1.19 -3.05
N ALA A 15 -10.55 -1.18 -4.23
CA ALA A 15 -9.21 -1.75 -4.41
C ALA A 15 -8.17 -1.05 -3.52
N MET A 16 -8.28 0.26 -3.36
CA MET A 16 -7.45 1.06 -2.46
C MET A 16 -7.63 0.60 -1.00
N ALA A 17 -8.86 0.42 -0.54
CA ALA A 17 -9.14 -0.09 0.82
C ALA A 17 -8.56 -1.50 1.04
N LEU A 18 -8.76 -2.42 0.09
CA LEU A 18 -8.22 -3.79 0.17
C LEU A 18 -6.68 -3.79 0.18
N SER A 19 -6.04 -2.94 -0.61
CA SER A 19 -4.59 -2.80 -0.63
C SER A 19 -4.05 -2.27 0.69
N TRP A 20 -4.76 -1.35 1.34
CA TRP A 20 -4.40 -0.82 2.65
C TRP A 20 -4.47 -1.90 3.75
N ILE A 21 -5.56 -2.69 3.76
CA ILE A 21 -5.71 -3.81 4.70
C ILE A 21 -4.58 -4.82 4.50
N THR A 22 -4.26 -5.13 3.23
CA THR A 22 -3.18 -6.05 2.88
C THR A 22 -1.82 -5.52 3.34
N ALA A 23 -1.55 -4.23 3.14
CA ALA A 23 -0.34 -3.56 3.61
C ALA A 23 -0.22 -3.64 5.13
N LEU A 24 -1.30 -3.34 5.87
CA LEU A 24 -1.30 -3.40 7.33
C LEU A 24 -1.05 -4.82 7.85
N PHE A 25 -1.68 -5.82 7.23
CA PHE A 25 -1.49 -7.22 7.60
C PHE A 25 -0.02 -7.66 7.42
N PHE A 26 0.58 -7.40 6.26
CA PHE A 26 1.99 -7.75 6.03
C PHE A 26 2.95 -6.89 6.83
N TYR A 27 2.58 -5.66 7.17
CA TYR A 27 3.36 -4.81 8.06
C TYR A 27 3.43 -5.45 9.46
N MET A 28 2.30 -5.86 10.05
CA MET A 28 2.31 -6.59 11.33
C MET A 28 3.11 -7.90 11.27
N ARG A 29 2.97 -8.66 10.18
CA ARG A 29 3.76 -9.88 9.94
C ARG A 29 5.27 -9.59 9.86
N THR A 30 5.65 -8.45 9.28
CA THR A 30 7.05 -8.01 9.22
C THR A 30 7.59 -7.85 10.64
N PHE A 31 6.87 -7.18 11.54
CA PHE A 31 7.29 -7.01 12.94
C PHE A 31 7.44 -8.33 13.69
N SER A 32 6.53 -9.27 13.49
CA SER A 32 6.64 -10.60 14.11
C SER A 32 7.80 -11.43 13.56
N ALA A 33 8.19 -11.21 12.30
CA ALA A 33 9.27 -11.93 11.65
C ALA A 33 10.66 -11.31 11.87
N VAL A 34 10.77 -10.12 12.50
CA VAL A 34 12.06 -9.51 12.82
C VAL A 34 12.78 -10.32 13.90
N THR A 35 13.96 -10.85 13.56
CA THR A 35 14.81 -11.62 14.48
C THR A 35 15.39 -10.73 15.58
N PRO A 36 15.83 -11.30 16.73
CA PRO A 36 16.45 -10.53 17.81
C PRO A 36 17.66 -9.68 17.35
N GLU A 37 18.46 -10.22 16.43
CA GLU A 37 19.61 -9.55 15.81
C GLU A 37 19.21 -8.30 15.00
N GLN A 38 17.99 -8.29 14.46
CA GLN A 38 17.40 -7.19 13.70
C GLN A 38 16.45 -6.32 14.52
N SER A 39 16.36 -6.54 15.83
CA SER A 39 15.45 -5.81 16.72
C SER A 39 15.69 -4.28 16.70
N TYR A 40 16.93 -3.85 16.45
CA TYR A 40 17.29 -2.44 16.29
C TYR A 40 16.60 -1.78 15.07
N LEU A 41 16.19 -2.56 14.06
CA LEU A 41 15.46 -2.08 12.89
C LEU A 41 13.98 -1.84 13.17
N ARG A 42 13.41 -2.30 14.31
CA ARG A 42 11.98 -2.12 14.63
C ARG A 42 11.58 -0.65 14.70
N GLY A 43 12.43 0.22 15.25
CA GLY A 43 12.19 1.67 15.25
C GLY A 43 12.25 2.26 13.83
N GLN A 44 13.22 1.83 13.02
CA GLN A 44 13.33 2.24 11.62
C GLN A 44 12.15 1.74 10.78
N LEU A 45 11.59 0.57 11.09
CA LEU A 45 10.39 0.06 10.43
C LEU A 45 9.17 0.97 10.62
N VAL A 46 9.06 1.66 11.76
CA VAL A 46 7.95 2.59 12.02
C VAL A 46 8.13 3.92 11.28
N PHE A 47 9.32 4.52 11.37
CA PHE A 47 9.53 5.89 10.86
C PHE A 47 10.14 5.95 9.46
N ASN A 48 10.96 4.97 9.09
CA ASN A 48 11.76 4.92 7.86
C ASN A 48 11.67 3.56 7.18
N TRP A 49 10.44 3.05 7.14
CA TRP A 49 10.02 1.79 6.54
C TRP A 49 10.71 1.48 5.19
N LEU A 50 10.76 2.46 4.27
CA LEU A 50 11.35 2.29 2.94
C LEU A 50 12.85 1.97 2.99
N PHE A 51 13.57 2.55 3.94
CA PHE A 51 15.00 2.34 4.14
C PHE A 51 15.32 1.09 4.95
N ALA A 52 14.39 0.66 5.81
CA ALA A 52 14.54 -0.55 6.61
C ALA A 52 14.51 -1.82 5.72
N ASN A 53 13.76 -1.82 4.62
CA ASN A 53 13.62 -2.97 3.73
C ASN A 53 14.96 -3.51 3.19
N GLY A 54 15.93 -2.63 2.90
CA GLY A 54 17.25 -3.03 2.42
C GLY A 54 18.12 -3.74 3.47
N LYS A 55 17.78 -3.60 4.76
CA LYS A 55 18.49 -4.18 5.90
C LYS A 55 17.81 -5.42 6.47
N LEU A 56 16.57 -5.68 6.09
CA LEU A 56 15.84 -6.88 6.47
C LEU A 56 16.31 -8.09 5.66
N THR A 57 16.21 -9.26 6.27
CA THR A 57 16.52 -10.55 5.62
C THR A 57 15.41 -11.56 5.88
N GLY A 58 15.44 -12.67 5.15
CA GLY A 58 14.49 -13.77 5.32
C GLY A 58 13.01 -13.36 5.14
N GLU A 59 12.13 -13.92 5.97
CA GLU A 59 10.68 -13.71 5.91
C GLU A 59 10.28 -12.26 6.15
N ALA A 60 10.99 -11.53 7.02
CA ALA A 60 10.72 -10.13 7.29
C ALA A 60 10.88 -9.27 6.02
N ARG A 61 11.89 -9.55 5.19
CA ARG A 61 12.08 -8.86 3.90
C ARG A 61 10.97 -9.18 2.90
N GLU A 62 10.52 -10.44 2.85
CA GLU A 62 9.44 -10.85 1.95
C GLU A 62 8.11 -10.19 2.32
N HIS A 63 7.76 -10.18 3.61
CA HIS A 63 6.62 -9.44 4.10
C HIS A 63 6.77 -7.95 3.81
N ALA A 64 7.97 -7.39 4.01
CA ALA A 64 8.21 -5.98 3.75
C ALA A 64 8.01 -5.62 2.25
N ARG A 65 8.47 -6.50 1.35
CA ARG A 65 8.25 -6.36 -0.10
C ARG A 65 6.76 -6.34 -0.44
N ARG A 66 5.95 -7.20 0.17
CA ARG A 66 4.49 -7.27 -0.10
C ARG A 66 3.75 -6.02 0.32
N VAL A 67 4.11 -5.40 1.45
CA VAL A 67 3.56 -4.09 1.83
C VAL A 67 3.93 -3.04 0.79
N ASN A 68 5.17 -3.00 0.30
CA ASN A 68 5.57 -2.03 -0.73
C ASN A 68 4.77 -2.20 -2.03
N ILE A 69 4.50 -3.43 -2.45
CA ILE A 69 3.63 -3.72 -3.59
C ILE A 69 2.20 -3.25 -3.30
N ALA A 70 1.66 -3.54 -2.13
CA ALA A 70 0.32 -3.11 -1.74
C ALA A 70 0.21 -1.57 -1.72
N MET A 71 1.24 -0.86 -1.24
CA MET A 71 1.33 0.60 -1.28
C MET A 71 1.41 1.13 -2.71
N ALA A 72 2.16 0.48 -3.60
CA ALA A 72 2.19 0.87 -5.01
C ALA A 72 0.80 0.74 -5.65
N VAL A 73 0.09 -0.35 -5.38
CA VAL A 73 -1.30 -0.55 -5.82
C VAL A 73 -2.21 0.54 -5.25
N PHE A 74 -2.09 0.86 -3.96
CA PHE A 74 -2.85 1.94 -3.32
C PHE A 74 -2.70 3.26 -4.08
N PHE A 75 -1.46 3.68 -4.37
CA PHE A 75 -1.21 4.94 -5.08
C PHE A 75 -1.72 4.92 -6.52
N VAL A 76 -1.60 3.80 -7.22
CA VAL A 76 -2.17 3.65 -8.57
C VAL A 76 -3.69 3.78 -8.52
N CYS A 77 -4.35 3.08 -7.58
CA CYS A 77 -5.81 3.18 -7.40
C CYS A 77 -6.26 4.59 -7.01
N LEU A 78 -5.48 5.31 -6.20
CA LEU A 78 -5.75 6.71 -5.85
C LEU A 78 -5.73 7.61 -7.08
N ILE A 79 -4.70 7.47 -7.94
CA ILE A 79 -4.58 8.25 -9.18
C ILE A 79 -5.73 7.93 -10.13
N ILE A 80 -6.05 6.64 -10.34
CA ILE A 80 -7.15 6.21 -11.20
C ILE A 80 -8.48 6.76 -10.67
N SER A 81 -8.72 6.66 -9.36
CA SER A 81 -9.94 7.19 -8.74
C SER A 81 -10.08 8.69 -8.93
N GLY A 82 -8.99 9.44 -8.73
CA GLY A 82 -8.97 10.90 -8.94
C GLY A 82 -9.26 11.27 -10.39
N ALA A 83 -8.58 10.63 -11.34
CA ALA A 83 -8.80 10.87 -12.77
C ALA A 83 -10.22 10.52 -13.20
N ALA A 84 -10.75 9.38 -12.76
CA ALA A 84 -12.11 8.93 -13.07
C ALA A 84 -13.17 9.88 -12.48
N PHE A 85 -12.94 10.39 -11.28
CA PHE A 85 -13.81 11.38 -10.66
C PHE A 85 -13.82 12.69 -11.45
N ILE A 86 -12.65 13.23 -11.84
CA ILE A 86 -12.54 14.45 -12.65
C ILE A 86 -13.32 14.30 -13.96
N VAL A 87 -13.15 13.18 -14.68
CA VAL A 87 -13.89 12.90 -15.92
C VAL A 87 -15.40 12.79 -15.67
N ALA A 88 -15.81 12.31 -14.50
CA ALA A 88 -17.22 12.20 -14.16
C ALA A 88 -17.89 13.55 -13.89
N VAL A 89 -17.17 14.52 -13.32
CA VAL A 89 -17.69 15.84 -12.97
C VAL A 89 -17.41 16.94 -14.00
N ALA A 90 -16.60 16.67 -15.02
CA ALA A 90 -16.32 17.64 -16.08
C ALA A 90 -17.63 18.12 -16.77
N PRO A 91 -17.82 19.45 -16.95
CA PRO A 91 -18.94 19.99 -17.71
C PRO A 91 -18.84 19.52 -19.17
N ARG A 92 -19.99 19.15 -19.76
CA ARG A 92 -20.08 18.72 -21.17
C ARG A 92 -19.95 19.90 -22.12
#